data_AF-A0A149S8U7-F1
#
_entry.id   AF-A0A149S8U7-F1
#
_cell.length_a   1.000
_cell.length_b   1.000
_cell.length_c   1.000
_cell.angle_alpha   90.00
_cell.angle_beta   90.00
_cell.angle_gamma   90.00
#
_symmetry.space_group_name_H-M   'P 1'
#
loop_
_entity.id
_entity.type
_entity.pdbx_description
1 polymer ?
#
loop_
_entity_poly.entity_id
_entity_poly.type
_entity_poly.pdbx_seq_one_letter_code
_entity_poly.pdbx_strand_id
1 'polypeptide(L)'
;MAYQNSPQQMNDELQKFRDEISCIVVLEQAGYRFARSESSARHMRFRRQKGESIIVTHGGKGWWDPHNSSSIVKGSVIDLVRFLNPGMSLGNARVELRGMLGLTPSGAEYVAEPKERKPARDPKYMWKNRQAPHPGSAAWTYLTRDRALPESILHLANR
;
A
#
# COMPACT_ATOMS: atom_id res chain seq x y z
N MET A 1 39.16 -16.50 -13.92
CA MET A 1 38.42 -16.54 -15.20
C MET A 1 37.06 -15.90 -14.97
N ALA A 2 36.81 -14.72 -15.52
CA ALA A 2 35.52 -14.06 -15.39
C ALA A 2 34.58 -14.65 -16.47
N TYR A 3 33.59 -15.43 -16.06
CA TYR A 3 32.53 -15.88 -16.95
C TYR A 3 31.71 -14.65 -17.39
N GLN A 4 31.89 -14.20 -18.62
CA GLN A 4 30.99 -13.24 -19.25
C GLN A 4 29.77 -14.00 -19.76
N ASN A 5 28.63 -13.82 -19.10
CA ASN A 5 27.35 -14.36 -19.56
C ASN A 5 26.96 -13.71 -20.89
N SER A 6 26.40 -14.50 -21.81
CA SER A 6 25.80 -13.97 -23.03
C SER A 6 24.57 -13.10 -22.70
N PRO A 7 24.19 -12.15 -23.59
CA PRO A 7 22.99 -11.33 -23.39
C PRO A 7 21.71 -12.15 -23.15
N GLN A 8 21.59 -13.31 -23.80
CA GLN A 8 20.45 -14.21 -23.61
C GLN A 8 20.40 -14.77 -22.18
N GLN A 9 21.53 -15.29 -21.69
CA GLN A 9 21.62 -15.80 -20.31
C GLN A 9 21.32 -14.72 -19.27
N MET A 10 21.67 -13.46 -19.53
CA MET A 10 21.31 -12.36 -18.65
C MET A 10 19.80 -12.10 -18.64
N ASN A 11 19.14 -12.14 -19.82
CA ASN A 11 17.70 -11.97 -19.90
C ASN A 11 16.94 -13.11 -19.23
N ASP A 12 17.37 -14.35 -19.45
CA ASP A 12 16.79 -15.55 -18.84
C ASP A 12 16.92 -15.50 -17.31
N GLU A 13 18.06 -15.04 -16.80
CA GLU A 13 18.28 -14.83 -15.36
C GLU A 13 17.31 -13.78 -14.78
N LEU A 14 17.14 -12.64 -15.46
CA LEU A 14 16.17 -11.62 -15.00
C LEU A 14 14.74 -12.15 -15.04
N GLN A 15 14.40 -12.97 -16.03
CA GLN A 15 13.08 -13.61 -16.11
C GLN A 15 12.89 -14.59 -14.94
N LYS A 16 13.88 -15.43 -14.67
CA LYS A 16 13.89 -16.34 -13.52
C LYS A 16 13.65 -15.59 -12.20
N PHE A 17 14.28 -14.43 -11.99
CA PHE A 17 14.03 -13.63 -10.79
C PHE A 17 12.58 -13.17 -10.67
N ARG A 18 11.97 -12.71 -11.77
CA ARG A 18 10.56 -12.31 -11.77
C ARG A 18 9.64 -13.49 -11.45
N ASP A 19 9.96 -14.67 -11.97
CA ASP A 19 9.12 -15.86 -11.86
C ASP A 19 9.25 -16.57 -10.51
N GLU A 20 10.42 -16.57 -9.89
CA GLU A 20 10.68 -17.32 -8.65
C GLU A 20 10.68 -16.45 -7.40
N ILE A 21 11.14 -15.20 -7.47
CA ILE A 21 11.28 -14.35 -6.28
C ILE A 21 9.99 -13.57 -6.04
N SER A 22 9.53 -13.54 -4.79
CA SER A 22 8.41 -12.69 -4.38
C SER A 22 8.92 -11.33 -3.89
N CYS A 23 8.27 -10.24 -4.29
CA CYS A 23 8.49 -8.91 -3.74
C CYS A 23 8.35 -8.89 -2.21
N ILE A 24 7.57 -9.80 -1.63
CA ILE A 24 7.43 -9.91 -0.17
C ILE A 24 8.76 -10.27 0.50
N VAL A 25 9.53 -11.18 -0.10
CA VAL A 25 10.85 -11.59 0.44
C VAL A 25 11.81 -10.38 0.49
N VAL A 26 11.86 -9.61 -0.61
CA VAL A 26 12.67 -8.39 -0.69
C VAL A 26 12.28 -7.40 0.40
N LEU A 27 10.97 -7.18 0.59
CA LEU A 27 10.46 -6.27 1.60
C LEU A 27 10.82 -6.73 3.03
N GLU A 28 10.66 -8.02 3.33
CA GLU A 28 10.98 -8.56 4.65
C GLU A 28 12.47 -8.41 4.99
N GLN A 29 13.36 -8.65 4.02
CA GLN A 29 14.80 -8.43 4.17
C GLN A 29 15.15 -6.94 4.34
N ALA A 30 14.41 -6.05 3.68
CA ALA A 30 14.52 -4.60 3.87
C ALA A 30 13.85 -4.09 5.17
N GLY A 31 13.38 -4.99 6.04
CA GLY A 31 12.81 -4.66 7.35
C GLY A 31 11.33 -4.27 7.32
N TYR A 32 10.65 -4.38 6.17
CA TYR A 32 9.21 -4.22 6.12
C TYR A 32 8.50 -5.44 6.72
N ARG A 33 7.29 -5.22 7.22
CA ARG A 33 6.44 -6.22 7.85
C ARG A 33 5.01 -6.11 7.32
N PHE A 34 4.29 -7.24 7.30
CA PHE A 34 2.97 -7.33 6.70
C PHE A 34 1.91 -6.66 7.56
N ALA A 35 1.26 -5.62 7.05
CA ALA A 35 0.20 -4.89 7.75
C ALA A 35 -1.17 -5.52 7.43
N ARG A 36 -1.52 -6.62 8.12
CA ARG A 36 -2.74 -7.41 7.86
C ARG A 36 -4.02 -6.58 7.90
N SER A 37 -4.18 -5.72 8.91
CA SER A 37 -5.38 -4.87 9.08
C SER A 37 -5.57 -3.83 7.98
N GLU A 38 -4.53 -3.57 7.20
CA GLU A 38 -4.48 -2.58 6.13
C GLU A 38 -4.42 -3.22 4.73
N SER A 39 -4.53 -4.55 4.67
CA SER A 39 -4.37 -5.34 3.47
C SER A 39 -5.70 -5.94 3.00
N SER A 40 -5.76 -6.23 1.70
CA SER A 40 -6.80 -7.06 1.10
C SER A 40 -6.15 -8.26 0.41
N ALA A 41 -6.94 -9.26 0.01
CA ALA A 41 -6.42 -10.46 -0.66
C ALA A 41 -5.59 -10.15 -1.93
N ARG A 42 -5.90 -9.05 -2.64
CA ARG A 42 -5.19 -8.65 -3.86
C ARG A 42 -4.13 -7.55 -3.65
N HIS A 43 -4.18 -6.85 -2.52
CA HIS A 43 -3.31 -5.72 -2.20
C HIS A 43 -2.77 -5.88 -0.79
N MET A 44 -1.56 -6.40 -0.69
CA MET A 44 -0.88 -6.66 0.57
C MET A 44 -0.02 -5.45 0.91
N ARG A 45 -0.35 -4.75 2.00
CA ARG A 45 0.42 -3.61 2.46
C ARG A 45 1.53 -4.06 3.39
N PHE A 46 2.72 -3.53 3.15
CA PHE A 46 3.90 -3.75 3.97
C PHE A 46 4.38 -2.41 4.53
N ARG A 47 4.76 -2.39 5.80
CA ARG A 47 5.24 -1.19 6.51
C ARG A 47 6.57 -1.46 7.19
N ARG A 48 7.45 -0.47 7.15
CA ARG A 48 8.70 -0.45 7.93
C ARG A 48 8.58 0.53 9.10
N GLN A 49 8.09 1.74 8.81
CA GLN A 49 7.83 2.78 9.80
C GLN A 49 6.57 3.60 9.46
N LYS A 50 6.20 4.51 10.37
CA LYS A 50 5.04 5.38 10.17
C LYS A 50 5.25 6.26 8.95
N GLY A 51 4.30 6.24 8.02
CA GLY A 51 4.37 7.00 6.77
C GLY A 51 5.14 6.30 5.66
N GLU A 52 5.79 5.16 5.92
CA GLU A 52 6.45 4.36 4.88
C GLU A 52 5.70 3.05 4.66
N SER A 53 5.22 2.85 3.44
CA SER A 53 4.57 1.60 3.06
C SER A 53 4.73 1.30 1.59
N ILE A 54 4.77 0.02 1.24
CA ILE A 54 4.72 -0.47 -0.14
C ILE A 54 3.54 -1.42 -0.25
N ILE A 55 2.86 -1.40 -1.40
CA ILE A 55 1.75 -2.31 -1.67
C ILE A 55 2.20 -3.35 -2.68
N VAL A 56 2.18 -4.61 -2.23
CA VAL A 56 2.43 -5.78 -3.06
C VAL A 56 1.12 -6.26 -3.68
N THR A 57 1.20 -6.63 -4.95
CA THR A 57 0.07 -7.06 -5.79
C THR A 57 0.45 -8.31 -6.58
N HIS A 58 -0.50 -8.84 -7.36
CA HIS A 58 -0.27 -9.99 -8.25
C HIS A 58 0.39 -11.19 -7.55
N GLY A 59 -0.10 -11.53 -6.35
CA GLY A 59 0.40 -12.68 -5.58
C GLY A 59 1.86 -12.58 -5.15
N GLY A 60 2.42 -11.37 -5.05
CA GLY A 60 3.82 -11.16 -4.72
C GLY A 60 4.70 -10.75 -5.90
N LYS A 61 4.17 -10.73 -7.13
CA LYS A 61 4.98 -10.47 -8.33
C LYS A 61 5.09 -9.02 -8.74
N GLY A 62 4.19 -8.17 -8.26
CA GLY A 62 4.19 -6.73 -8.52
C GLY A 62 4.16 -5.92 -7.25
N TRP A 63 4.59 -4.67 -7.34
CA TRP A 63 4.52 -3.73 -6.23
C TRP A 63 4.30 -2.30 -6.74
N TRP A 64 3.82 -1.42 -5.86
CA TRP A 64 3.80 0.03 -6.10
C TRP A 64 3.93 0.83 -4.80
N ASP A 65 4.43 2.06 -4.93
CA ASP A 65 4.55 3.04 -3.85
C ASP A 65 3.31 3.95 -3.79
N PRO A 66 2.55 3.95 -2.68
CA PRO A 66 1.36 4.78 -2.51
C PRO A 66 1.62 6.24 -2.13
N HIS A 67 2.87 6.64 -1.90
CA HIS A 67 3.18 7.97 -1.35
C HIS A 67 3.51 9.03 -2.41
N ASN A 68 3.81 8.63 -3.64
CA ASN A 68 4.13 9.57 -4.72
C ASN A 68 2.86 10.00 -5.48
N SER A 69 2.46 11.26 -5.31
CA SER A 69 1.27 11.84 -5.95
C SER A 69 1.49 12.29 -7.40
N SER A 70 2.73 12.48 -7.83
CA SER A 70 3.06 13.00 -9.18
C SER A 70 3.24 11.89 -10.20
N SER A 71 3.72 10.72 -9.79
CA SER A 71 3.82 9.54 -10.65
C SER A 71 3.81 8.27 -9.81
N ILE A 72 3.00 7.28 -10.23
CA ILE A 72 2.93 5.98 -9.57
C ILE A 72 4.21 5.21 -9.87
N VAL A 73 5.07 5.08 -8.87
CA VAL A 73 6.26 4.21 -8.96
C VAL A 73 5.83 2.77 -8.68
N LYS A 74 6.12 1.87 -9.61
CA LYS A 74 5.74 0.46 -9.55
C LYS A 74 6.68 -0.39 -10.39
N GLY A 75 6.66 -1.70 -10.18
CA GLY A 75 7.41 -2.60 -11.04
C GLY A 75 7.46 -4.05 -10.57
N SER A 76 8.47 -4.73 -11.08
CA SER A 76 8.84 -6.10 -10.72
C SER A 76 9.77 -6.13 -9.50
N VAL A 77 10.13 -7.34 -9.07
CA VAL A 77 11.08 -7.56 -7.97
C VAL A 77 12.45 -6.90 -8.20
N ILE A 78 12.91 -6.82 -9.45
CA ILE A 78 14.17 -6.16 -9.81
C ILE A 78 14.06 -4.65 -9.60
N ASP A 79 12.92 -4.07 -10.00
CA ASP A 79 12.64 -2.66 -9.82
C ASP A 79 12.51 -2.31 -8.34
N LEU A 80 11.96 -3.23 -7.53
CA LEU A 80 11.82 -3.05 -6.08
C LEU A 80 13.18 -2.97 -5.38
N VAL A 81 14.09 -3.90 -5.65
CA VAL A 81 15.43 -3.90 -5.03
C VAL A 81 16.16 -2.60 -5.34
N ARG A 82 16.06 -2.12 -6.59
CA ARG A 82 16.67 -0.85 -7.00
C ARG A 82 15.95 0.38 -6.43
N PHE A 83 14.63 0.30 -6.23
CA PHE A 83 13.86 1.35 -5.59
C PHE A 83 14.26 1.53 -4.11
N LEU A 84 14.45 0.41 -3.40
CA LEU A 84 14.88 0.42 -2.00
C LEU A 84 16.35 0.81 -1.83
N ASN A 85 17.15 0.70 -2.89
CA ASN A 85 18.58 1.03 -2.90
C ASN A 85 18.89 2.04 -4.03
N PRO A 86 18.61 3.35 -3.82
CA PRO A 86 18.85 4.38 -4.83
C PRO A 86 20.29 4.37 -5.36
N GLY A 87 20.45 4.44 -6.68
CA GLY A 87 21.76 4.40 -7.34
C GLY A 87 22.30 2.99 -7.61
N MET A 88 21.59 1.93 -7.19
CA MET A 88 22.01 0.55 -7.44
C MET A 88 22.00 0.19 -8.94
N SER A 89 23.14 -0.33 -9.39
CA SER A 89 23.29 -0.87 -10.75
C SER A 89 22.54 -2.19 -10.92
N LEU A 90 22.15 -2.51 -12.16
CA LEU A 90 21.53 -3.80 -12.45
C LEU A 90 22.45 -4.98 -12.10
N GLY A 91 23.78 -4.82 -12.23
CA GLY A 91 24.76 -5.84 -11.82
C GLY A 91 24.64 -6.20 -10.34
N ASN A 92 24.61 -5.19 -9.47
CA ASN A 92 24.50 -5.39 -8.02
C ASN A 92 23.13 -5.94 -7.63
N ALA A 93 22.05 -5.46 -8.26
CA ALA A 93 20.71 -6.00 -8.05
C ALA A 93 20.63 -7.50 -8.36
N ARG A 94 21.31 -7.97 -9.41
CA ARG A 94 21.39 -9.42 -9.71
C ARG A 94 22.13 -10.20 -8.63
N VAL A 95 23.23 -9.67 -8.10
CA VAL A 95 23.98 -10.33 -7.02
C VAL A 95 23.09 -10.51 -5.79
N GLU A 96 22.35 -9.47 -5.41
CA GLU A 96 21.43 -9.52 -4.27
C GLU A 96 20.29 -10.51 -4.51
N LEU A 97 19.64 -10.45 -5.67
CA LEU A 97 18.53 -11.33 -6.03
C LEU A 97 18.91 -12.81 -6.10
N ARG A 98 20.14 -13.15 -6.50
CA ARG A 98 20.62 -14.55 -6.45
C ARG A 98 20.58 -15.13 -5.04
N GLY A 99 20.89 -14.32 -4.03
CA GLY A 99 20.82 -14.73 -2.62
C GLY A 99 19.38 -14.93 -2.11
N MET A 100 18.38 -14.50 -2.88
CA MET A 100 16.97 -14.60 -2.52
C MET A 100 16.24 -15.75 -3.23
N LEU A 101 16.87 -16.41 -4.20
CA LEU A 101 16.29 -17.58 -4.86
C LEU A 101 16.03 -18.70 -3.86
N GLY A 102 14.83 -19.29 -3.94
CA GLY A 102 14.39 -20.35 -3.04
C GLY A 102 13.92 -19.87 -1.66
N LEU A 103 14.03 -18.58 -1.34
CA LEU A 103 13.45 -18.03 -0.12
C LEU A 103 11.93 -17.88 -0.27
N THR A 104 11.21 -18.19 0.80
CA THR A 104 9.76 -18.00 0.88
C THR A 104 9.43 -16.90 1.89
N PRO A 105 8.36 -16.11 1.68
CA PRO A 105 7.88 -15.16 2.67
C PRO A 105 7.71 -15.78 4.05
N SER A 106 8.27 -15.14 5.08
CA SER A 106 8.15 -15.61 6.48
C SER A 106 6.77 -15.32 7.07
N GLY A 107 6.05 -14.32 6.54
CA GLY A 107 4.75 -13.90 7.05
C GLY A 107 4.86 -13.02 8.29
N ALA A 108 6.02 -12.37 8.49
CA ALA A 108 6.26 -11.52 9.64
C ALA A 108 5.30 -10.31 9.64
N GLU A 109 4.45 -10.23 10.67
CA GLU A 109 3.41 -9.20 10.76
C GLU A 109 3.92 -7.89 11.35
N TYR A 110 3.37 -6.78 10.83
CA TYR A 110 3.56 -5.45 11.39
C TYR A 110 2.57 -5.26 12.54
N VAL A 111 3.10 -5.17 13.76
CA VAL A 111 2.31 -4.76 14.92
C VAL A 111 2.41 -3.26 15.05
N ALA A 112 1.35 -2.55 14.64
CA ALA A 112 1.25 -1.12 14.86
C ALA A 112 1.19 -0.85 16.37
N GLU A 113 1.92 0.17 16.84
CA GLU A 113 1.70 0.67 18.19
C GLU A 113 0.23 1.05 18.37
N PRO A 114 -0.40 0.71 19.51
CA PRO A 114 -1.76 1.12 19.80
C PRO A 114 -1.87 2.62 19.62
N LYS A 115 -2.64 3.03 18.61
CA LYS A 115 -2.92 4.45 18.41
C LYS A 115 -3.66 4.90 19.66
N GLU A 116 -3.10 5.88 20.36
CA GLU A 116 -3.77 6.49 21.50
C GLU A 116 -5.17 6.92 21.03
N ARG A 117 -6.19 6.20 21.50
CA ARG A 117 -7.57 6.51 21.15
C ARG A 117 -7.84 7.83 21.82
N LYS A 118 -7.83 8.92 21.03
CA LYS A 118 -8.45 10.16 21.48
C LYS A 118 -9.82 9.78 22.03
N PRO A 119 -10.16 10.21 23.25
CA PRO A 119 -11.43 9.85 23.85
C PRO A 119 -12.53 10.19 22.84
N ALA A 120 -13.50 9.29 22.68
CA ALA A 120 -14.65 9.55 21.83
C ALA A 120 -15.21 10.91 22.25
N ARG A 121 -15.35 11.83 21.29
CA ARG A 121 -15.98 13.12 21.58
C ARG A 121 -17.38 12.81 22.11
N ASP A 122 -17.78 13.52 23.17
CA ASP A 122 -19.12 13.37 23.75
C ASP A 122 -20.18 13.48 22.62
N PRO A 123 -21.07 12.48 22.47
CA PRO A 123 -22.13 12.51 21.47
C PRO A 123 -22.95 13.80 21.50
N LYS A 124 -23.20 14.38 22.68
CA LYS A 124 -23.92 15.67 22.79
C LYS A 124 -23.12 16.81 22.15
N TYR A 125 -21.82 16.88 22.44
CA TYR A 125 -20.93 17.85 21.81
C TYR A 125 -20.89 17.66 20.29
N MET A 126 -20.77 16.42 19.80
CA MET A 126 -20.76 16.13 18.36
C MET A 126 -22.08 16.54 17.69
N TRP A 127 -23.22 16.22 18.28
CA TRP A 127 -24.53 16.57 17.72
C TRP A 127 -24.75 18.10 17.69
N LYS A 128 -24.28 18.82 18.71
CA LYS A 128 -24.35 20.28 18.79
C LYS A 128 -23.44 20.97 17.77
N ASN A 129 -22.27 20.41 17.51
CA ASN A 129 -21.27 20.96 16.57
C ASN A 129 -21.30 20.27 15.20
N ARG A 130 -22.35 19.51 14.90
CA ARG A 130 -22.49 18.86 13.59
C ARG A 130 -22.64 19.95 12.53
N GLN A 131 -22.06 19.74 11.36
CA GLN A 131 -22.39 20.56 10.20
C GLN A 131 -23.80 20.19 9.72
N ALA A 132 -24.68 21.17 9.64
CA ALA A 132 -26.00 20.97 9.10
C ALA A 132 -25.92 20.56 7.62
N PRO A 133 -26.67 19.55 7.16
CA PRO A 133 -26.76 19.26 5.74
C PRO A 133 -27.27 20.49 4.99
N HIS A 134 -26.57 20.91 3.96
CA HIS A 134 -26.97 22.05 3.13
C HIS A 134 -27.41 21.57 1.74
N PRO A 135 -28.23 22.36 1.01
CA PRO A 135 -28.59 22.05 -0.36
C PRO A 135 -27.37 21.68 -1.22
N GLY A 136 -27.49 20.57 -1.96
CA GLY A 136 -26.42 20.04 -2.82
C GLY A 136 -25.37 19.15 -2.11
N SER A 137 -25.36 19.07 -0.78
CA SER A 137 -24.54 18.08 -0.07
C SER A 137 -25.09 16.66 -0.28
N ALA A 138 -24.22 15.65 -0.22
CA ALA A 138 -24.63 14.24 -0.35
C ALA A 138 -25.71 13.85 0.68
N ALA A 139 -25.59 14.37 1.90
CA ALA A 139 -26.57 14.17 2.96
C ALA A 139 -27.93 14.81 2.63
N TRP A 140 -27.95 16.03 2.07
CA TRP A 140 -29.19 16.67 1.63
C TRP A 140 -29.85 15.89 0.50
N THR A 141 -29.10 15.52 -0.53
CA THR A 141 -29.61 14.71 -1.65
C THR A 141 -30.19 13.39 -1.17
N TYR A 142 -29.51 12.70 -0.27
CA TYR A 142 -30.01 11.47 0.31
C TYR A 142 -31.34 11.67 1.04
N LEU A 143 -31.44 12.72 1.86
CA LEU A 143 -32.65 12.97 2.64
C LEU A 143 -33.83 13.39 1.75
N THR A 144 -33.59 14.20 0.71
CA THR A 144 -34.66 14.69 -0.16
C THR A 144 -35.05 13.75 -1.29
N ARG A 145 -34.07 13.07 -1.90
CA ARG A 145 -34.32 12.19 -3.07
C ARG A 145 -34.57 10.75 -2.66
N ASP A 146 -33.66 10.16 -1.88
CA ASP A 146 -33.76 8.75 -1.50
C ASP A 146 -34.78 8.52 -0.37
N ARG A 147 -34.86 9.46 0.58
CA ARG A 147 -35.79 9.39 1.71
C ARG A 147 -37.05 10.26 1.54
N ALA A 148 -37.17 10.97 0.42
CA ALA A 148 -38.33 11.79 0.07
C ALA A 148 -38.76 12.80 1.16
N LEU A 149 -37.82 13.27 1.99
CA LEU A 149 -38.13 14.28 3.00
C LEU A 149 -38.30 15.65 2.32
N PRO A 150 -39.39 16.38 2.64
CA PRO A 150 -39.57 17.74 2.12
C PRO A 150 -38.43 18.65 2.56
N GLU A 151 -37.93 19.48 1.64
CA GLU A 151 -36.86 20.44 1.93
C GLU A 151 -37.19 21.39 3.07
N SER A 152 -38.48 21.74 3.23
CA SER A 152 -38.98 22.55 4.35
C SER A 152 -38.68 21.94 5.72
N ILE A 153 -38.74 20.60 5.85
CA ILE A 153 -38.43 19.88 7.09
C ILE A 153 -36.92 19.95 7.38
N LEU A 154 -36.09 19.84 6.34
CA LEU A 154 -34.64 19.96 6.48
C LEU A 154 -34.23 21.38 6.87
N HIS A 155 -34.84 22.39 6.28
CA HIS A 155 -34.61 23.78 6.67
C HIS A 155 -34.99 24.06 8.12
N LEU A 156 -36.08 23.45 8.62
CA LEU A 156 -36.49 23.59 10.02
C LEU A 156 -35.52 22.87 10.96
N ALA A 157 -35.06 21.68 10.61
CA ALA A 157 -34.17 20.86 11.44
C ALA A 157 -32.71 21.37 11.50
N ASN A 158 -32.36 22.29 10.60
CA ASN A 158 -31.04 22.90 10.47
C ASN A 158 -30.93 24.31 11.06
N ARG A 159 -32.02 24.85 11.60
CA ARG A 159 -31.99 26.02 12.50
C ARG A 159 -31.54 25.59 13.89
#